data_AF-A0A822HMR5-F1
#
_entry.id   AF-A0A822HMR5-F1
#
_cell.length_a   1.000
_cell.length_b   1.000
_cell.length_c   1.000
_cell.angle_alpha   90.00
_cell.angle_beta   90.00
_cell.angle_gamma   90.00
#
_symmetry.space_group_name_H-M   'P 1'
#
loop_
_entity.id
_entity.type
_entity.pdbx_description
1 polymer ?
#
loop_
_entity_poly.entity_id
_entity_poly.type
_entity_poly.pdbx_seq_one_letter_code
_entity_poly.pdbx_strand_id
1 'polypeptide(L)'
;VLSQIVLSIWYCFGNVVGFGVDFPVRTSPGRLLTAGLYILGLILVSSYTANLASELTIAKSTGIISGIQDLKNGKIPLNRVGVLVQSAHEEYYLREVSNGARTYYPVHSEEELCSSVAAGLADASIIDSSSAEYYTN
;
A
#
# COMPACT_ATOMS: atom_id res chain seq x y z
N VAL A 1 -32.29 -39.38 -7.10
CA VAL A 1 -32.07 -38.14 -7.87
C VAL A 1 -31.35 -37.07 -7.04
N LEU A 2 -31.89 -36.64 -5.90
CA LEU A 2 -31.27 -35.61 -5.04
C LEU A 2 -29.82 -35.95 -4.63
N SER A 3 -29.57 -37.18 -4.19
CA SER A 3 -28.23 -37.66 -3.81
C SER A 3 -27.21 -37.58 -4.97
N GLN A 4 -27.63 -37.84 -6.22
CA GLN A 4 -26.75 -37.76 -7.38
C GLN A 4 -26.40 -36.31 -7.74
N ILE A 5 -27.34 -35.39 -7.60
CA ILE A 5 -27.10 -33.95 -7.82
C ILE A 5 -26.07 -33.42 -6.82
N VAL A 6 -26.21 -33.80 -5.54
CA VAL A 6 -25.25 -33.43 -4.48
C VAL A 6 -23.86 -33.98 -4.78
N LEU A 7 -23.76 -35.23 -5.23
CA LEU A 7 -22.48 -35.85 -5.63
C LEU A 7 -21.87 -35.16 -6.86
N SER A 8 -22.68 -34.71 -7.82
CA SER A 8 -22.19 -33.97 -8.99
C SER A 8 -21.68 -32.57 -8.63
N ILE A 9 -22.36 -31.86 -7.71
CA ILE A 9 -21.90 -30.56 -7.20
C ILE A 9 -20.60 -30.73 -6.41
N TRP A 10 -20.53 -31.74 -5.55
CA TRP A 10 -19.32 -32.10 -4.81
C TRP A 10 -18.16 -32.47 -5.74
N TYR A 11 -18.44 -33.23 -6.80
CA TYR A 11 -17.46 -33.57 -7.83
C TYR A 11 -16.93 -32.33 -8.55
N CYS A 12 -17.82 -31.42 -8.95
CA CYS A 12 -17.44 -30.17 -9.61
C CYS A 12 -16.58 -29.29 -8.69
N PHE A 13 -16.98 -29.14 -7.44
CA PHE A 13 -16.24 -28.38 -6.43
C PHE A 13 -14.84 -28.96 -6.19
N GLY A 14 -14.73 -30.27 -5.96
CA GLY A 14 -13.43 -30.92 -5.75
C GLY A 14 -12.50 -30.81 -6.96
N ASN A 15 -13.03 -30.91 -8.19
CA ASN A 15 -12.23 -30.72 -9.41
C ASN A 15 -11.71 -29.29 -9.57
N VAL A 16 -12.50 -28.28 -9.21
CA VAL A 16 -12.08 -26.87 -9.32
C VAL A 16 -11.03 -26.51 -8.26
N VAL A 17 -11.16 -27.05 -7.04
CA VAL A 17 -10.26 -26.73 -5.92
C VAL A 17 -9.02 -27.65 -5.89
N GLY A 18 -8.98 -28.68 -6.73
CA GLY A 18 -7.86 -29.62 -6.81
C GLY A 18 -7.83 -30.69 -5.72
N PHE A 19 -8.89 -30.79 -4.91
CA PHE A 19 -9.06 -31.88 -3.95
C PHE A 19 -9.59 -33.10 -4.69
N GLY A 20 -8.75 -34.14 -4.78
CA GLY A 20 -9.02 -35.37 -5.51
C GLY A 20 -10.35 -36.01 -5.13
N VAL A 21 -11.30 -36.00 -6.06
CA VAL A 21 -12.55 -36.73 -5.92
C VAL A 21 -12.33 -38.10 -6.56
N ASP A 22 -12.31 -39.16 -5.75
CA ASP A 22 -11.98 -40.56 -6.12
C ASP A 22 -13.03 -41.27 -7.02
N PHE A 23 -13.90 -40.53 -7.72
CA PHE A 23 -14.90 -41.11 -8.61
C PHE A 23 -14.42 -41.02 -10.07
N PRO A 24 -13.96 -42.13 -10.68
CA PRO A 24 -13.56 -42.13 -12.08
C PRO A 24 -14.78 -41.95 -12.98
N VAL A 25 -14.79 -40.88 -13.78
CA VAL A 25 -15.84 -40.63 -14.76
C VAL A 25 -15.71 -41.61 -15.92
N ARG A 26 -16.70 -42.51 -16.07
CA ARG A 26 -16.67 -43.58 -17.08
C ARG A 26 -17.17 -43.17 -18.46
N THR A 27 -17.86 -42.04 -18.57
CA THR A 27 -18.48 -41.56 -19.82
C THR A 27 -17.56 -40.61 -20.58
N SER A 28 -17.45 -40.76 -21.92
CA SER A 28 -16.69 -39.86 -22.80
C SER A 28 -17.01 -38.36 -22.62
N PRO A 29 -18.28 -37.90 -22.63
CA PRO A 29 -18.59 -36.48 -22.42
C PRO A 29 -18.23 -35.99 -21.01
N GLY A 30 -18.34 -36.85 -20.01
CA GLY A 30 -17.97 -36.51 -18.64
C GLY A 30 -16.46 -36.24 -18.48
N ARG A 31 -15.59 -36.97 -19.20
CA ARG A 31 -14.14 -36.70 -19.20
C ARG A 31 -13.79 -35.34 -19.82
N LEU A 32 -14.52 -34.94 -20.87
CA LEU A 32 -14.37 -33.62 -21.48
C LEU A 32 -14.80 -32.51 -20.52
N LEU A 33 -15.90 -32.70 -19.81
CA LEU A 33 -16.36 -31.76 -18.76
C LEU A 33 -15.34 -31.64 -17.63
N THR A 34 -14.77 -32.76 -17.15
CA THR A 34 -13.71 -32.74 -16.14
C THR A 34 -12.49 -31.94 -16.60
N ALA A 35 -12.06 -32.11 -17.85
CA ALA A 35 -10.95 -31.35 -18.42
C ALA A 35 -11.25 -29.84 -18.48
N GLY A 36 -12.47 -29.47 -18.89
CA GLY A 36 -12.92 -28.07 -18.88
C GLY A 36 -12.96 -27.46 -17.48
N LEU A 37 -13.43 -28.22 -16.49
CA LEU A 37 -13.46 -27.79 -15.08
C LEU A 37 -12.05 -27.60 -14.50
N TYR A 38 -11.10 -28.45 -14.90
CA TYR A 38 -9.71 -28.32 -14.49
C TYR A 38 -9.07 -27.03 -15.05
N ILE A 39 -9.30 -26.74 -16.34
CA ILE A 39 -8.83 -25.50 -16.97
C ILE A 39 -9.47 -24.27 -16.30
N LEU A 40 -10.77 -24.33 -16.01
CA LEU A 40 -11.48 -23.27 -15.28
C LEU A 40 -10.88 -23.04 -13.88
N GLY A 41 -10.58 -24.11 -13.14
CA GLY A 41 -9.90 -24.03 -11.84
C GLY A 41 -8.55 -23.32 -11.93
N LEU A 42 -7.73 -23.67 -12.92
CA LEU A 42 -6.44 -23.01 -13.15
C LEU A 42 -6.59 -21.51 -13.47
N ILE A 43 -7.57 -21.14 -14.30
CA ILE A 43 -7.84 -19.73 -14.63
C ILE A 43 -8.29 -18.95 -13.40
N LEU A 44 -9.14 -19.53 -12.55
CA LEU A 44 -9.61 -18.87 -11.31
C LEU A 44 -8.46 -18.63 -10.33
N VAL A 45 -7.63 -19.64 -10.07
CA VAL A 45 -6.46 -19.51 -9.19
C VAL A 45 -5.47 -18.49 -9.74
N SER A 46 -5.20 -18.53 -11.05
CA SER A 46 -4.33 -17.57 -11.72
C SER A 46 -4.87 -16.15 -11.62
N SER A 47 -6.16 -15.93 -11.90
CA SER A 47 -6.79 -14.60 -11.85
C SER A 47 -6.79 -14.04 -10.42
N TYR A 48 -7.09 -14.87 -9.43
CA TYR A 48 -7.03 -14.46 -8.02
C TYR A 48 -5.61 -14.11 -7.59
N THR A 49 -4.63 -14.94 -7.98
CA THR A 49 -3.21 -14.71 -7.66
C THR A 49 -2.69 -13.45 -8.35
N ALA A 50 -3.09 -13.20 -9.60
CA ALA A 50 -2.72 -12.01 -10.36
C ALA A 50 -3.35 -10.74 -9.77
N ASN A 51 -4.63 -10.79 -9.37
CA ASN A 51 -5.29 -9.66 -8.74
C ASN A 51 -4.66 -9.34 -7.37
N LEU A 52 -4.38 -10.37 -6.58
CA LEU A 52 -3.66 -10.23 -5.31
C LEU A 52 -2.26 -9.67 -5.54
N ALA A 53 -1.50 -10.21 -6.48
CA ALA A 53 -0.16 -9.72 -6.81
C ALA A 53 -0.19 -8.26 -7.29
N SER A 54 -1.19 -7.88 -8.09
CA SER A 54 -1.38 -6.48 -8.53
C SER A 54 -1.59 -5.54 -7.34
N GLU A 55 -2.41 -5.93 -6.36
CA GLU A 55 -2.59 -5.14 -5.15
C GLU A 55 -1.30 -5.05 -4.31
N LEU A 56 -0.49 -6.13 -4.26
CA LEU A 56 0.79 -6.10 -3.56
C LEU A 56 1.89 -5.31 -4.29
N THR A 57 1.89 -5.28 -5.62
CA THR A 57 2.91 -4.58 -6.42
C THR A 57 2.58 -3.13 -6.68
N ILE A 58 1.33 -2.72 -6.53
CA ILE A 58 1.01 -1.30 -6.35
C ILE A 58 1.66 -0.90 -5.02
N ALA A 59 2.86 -0.34 -5.11
CA ALA A 59 3.48 0.35 -4.01
C ALA A 59 2.51 1.45 -3.56
N LYS A 60 1.71 1.15 -2.53
CA LYS A 60 0.96 2.17 -1.81
C LYS A 60 1.98 3.01 -1.05
N SER A 61 2.63 3.91 -1.77
CA SER A 61 3.36 5.03 -1.20
C SER A 61 2.35 6.00 -0.59
N THR A 62 1.68 5.53 0.45
CA THR A 62 0.79 6.36 1.27
C THR A 62 1.68 7.32 2.02
N GLY A 63 1.61 8.61 1.67
CA GLY A 63 2.29 9.66 2.42
C GLY A 63 3.53 10.28 1.76
N ILE A 64 3.85 9.98 0.49
CA ILE A 64 4.86 10.79 -0.22
C ILE A 64 4.35 12.24 -0.32
N ILE A 65 5.11 13.18 0.22
CA ILE A 65 4.85 14.61 0.09
C ILE A 65 5.36 15.03 -1.30
N SER A 66 4.44 15.34 -2.21
CA SER A 66 4.82 15.70 -3.59
C SER A 66 5.28 17.15 -3.72
N GLY A 67 4.96 18.00 -2.74
CA GLY A 67 5.38 19.39 -2.73
C GLY A 67 4.78 20.19 -1.58
N ILE A 68 5.04 21.50 -1.61
CA ILE A 68 4.59 22.44 -0.57
C ILE A 68 3.06 22.55 -0.50
N GLN A 69 2.34 22.33 -1.61
CA GLN A 69 0.88 22.34 -1.65
C GLN A 69 0.27 21.21 -0.79
N ASP A 70 0.94 20.07 -0.65
CA ASP A 70 0.46 18.98 0.20
C ASP A 70 0.52 19.36 1.69
N LEU A 71 1.51 20.18 2.07
CA LEU A 71 1.61 20.74 3.42
C LEU A 71 0.50 21.76 3.68
N LYS A 72 0.19 22.61 2.69
CA LYS A 72 -0.89 23.61 2.77
C LYS A 72 -2.28 22.99 2.79
N ASN A 73 -2.47 21.89 2.06
CA ASN A 73 -3.73 21.15 2.01
C ASN A 73 -3.95 20.24 3.23
N GLY A 74 -3.02 20.23 4.19
CA GLY A 74 -3.16 19.51 5.46
C GLY A 74 -2.98 18.00 5.33
N LYS A 75 -2.18 17.53 4.35
CA LYS A 75 -1.84 16.10 4.21
C LYS A 75 -1.12 15.56 5.44
N ILE A 76 -0.37 16.43 6.12
CA ILE A 76 0.20 16.19 7.45
C ILE A 76 -0.25 17.30 8.40
N PRO A 77 -0.46 16.98 9.69
CA PRO A 77 -0.84 17.98 10.65
C PRO A 77 0.36 18.91 10.89
N LEU A 78 0.10 20.22 10.86
CA LEU A 78 1.15 21.25 10.89
C LEU A 78 2.04 21.13 12.15
N ASN A 79 1.51 20.61 13.26
CA ASN A 79 2.27 20.35 14.49
C ASN A 79 3.32 19.23 14.41
N ARG A 80 3.33 18.44 13.34
CA ARG A 80 4.34 17.38 13.07
C ARG A 80 5.33 17.79 11.98
N VAL A 81 5.31 19.05 11.56
CA VAL A 81 6.34 19.62 10.67
C VAL A 81 7.46 20.17 11.54
N GLY A 82 8.65 19.56 11.45
CA GLY A 82 9.86 20.03 12.12
C GLY A 82 10.41 21.26 11.41
N VAL A 83 10.56 22.37 12.14
CA VAL A 83 11.13 23.61 11.61
C VAL A 83 12.19 24.12 12.56
N LEU A 84 13.36 24.42 12.00
CA LEU A 84 14.48 25.00 12.75
C LEU A 84 14.14 26.45 13.13
N VAL A 85 14.02 26.73 14.44
CA VAL A 85 13.67 28.07 14.92
C VAL A 85 14.84 29.04 14.78
N GLN A 86 14.53 30.33 14.66
CA GLN A 86 15.50 31.42 14.48
C GLN A 86 16.33 31.27 13.19
N SER A 87 15.79 30.56 12.19
CA SER A 87 16.43 30.32 10.91
C SER A 87 15.60 30.87 9.75
N ALA A 88 16.21 30.93 8.55
CA ALA A 88 15.50 31.27 7.33
C ALA A 88 14.35 30.28 6.99
N HIS A 89 14.43 29.03 7.48
CA HIS A 89 13.39 28.02 7.27
C HIS A 89 12.09 28.37 8.02
N GLU A 90 12.20 28.97 9.23
CA GLU A 90 11.04 29.44 9.99
C GLU A 90 10.32 30.57 9.25
N GLU A 91 11.08 31.57 8.77
CA GLU A 91 10.51 32.69 8.03
C GLU A 91 9.79 32.23 6.75
N TYR A 92 10.41 31.31 6.01
CA TYR A 92 9.80 30.71 4.82
C TYR A 92 8.51 29.95 5.15
N TYR A 93 8.53 29.11 6.20
CA TYR A 93 7.36 28.33 6.62
C TYR A 93 6.19 29.23 7.06
N LEU A 94 6.48 30.29 7.82
CA LEU A 94 5.49 31.26 8.25
C LEU A 94 4.88 32.01 7.05
N ARG A 95 5.68 32.34 6.04
CA ARG A 95 5.22 33.05 4.85
C ARG A 95 4.38 32.16 3.92
N GLU A 96 4.84 30.96 3.62
CA GLU A 96 4.26 30.14 2.54
C GLU A 96 3.24 29.11 3.00
N VAL A 97 3.39 28.56 4.21
CA VAL A 97 2.61 27.39 4.67
C VAL A 97 1.54 27.79 5.67
N SER A 98 1.93 28.47 6.75
CA SER A 98 1.06 28.70 7.91
C SER A 98 0.46 30.11 7.98
N ASN A 99 0.75 30.97 6.99
CA ASN A 99 0.23 32.34 6.89
C ASN A 99 0.45 33.15 8.19
N GLY A 100 1.63 33.00 8.79
CA GLY A 100 2.05 33.67 10.03
C GLY A 100 1.76 32.91 11.32
N ALA A 101 1.07 31.77 11.29
CA ALA A 101 0.78 30.99 12.48
C ALA A 101 1.93 30.05 12.86
N ARG A 102 2.43 30.14 14.11
CA ARG A 102 3.47 29.25 14.63
C ARG A 102 2.92 27.86 14.99
N THR A 103 2.44 27.14 13.99
CA THR A 103 1.93 25.77 14.12
C THR A 103 2.95 24.83 13.49
N TYR A 104 4.00 24.51 14.23
CA TYR A 104 5.08 23.58 13.82
C TYR A 104 5.75 22.99 15.06
N TYR A 105 6.50 21.92 14.88
CA TYR A 105 7.37 21.36 15.91
C TYR A 105 8.68 22.16 15.93
N PRO A 106 8.96 22.96 16.98
CA PRO A 106 10.14 23.81 17.03
C PRO A 106 11.37 22.96 17.31
N VAL A 107 12.43 23.20 16.54
CA VAL A 107 13.70 22.50 16.69
C VAL A 107 14.84 23.51 16.73
N HIS A 108 15.85 23.30 17.59
CA HIS A 108 16.93 24.28 17.79
C HIS A 108 18.23 23.91 17.08
N SER A 109 18.40 22.65 16.69
CA SER A 109 19.58 22.13 16.00
C SER A 109 19.19 21.22 14.82
N GLU A 110 20.03 21.16 13.79
CA GLU A 110 19.84 20.22 12.67
C GLU A 110 19.95 18.75 13.13
N GLU A 111 20.81 18.45 14.11
CA GLU A 111 20.90 17.10 14.69
C GLU A 111 19.61 16.70 15.43
N GLU A 112 19.03 17.66 16.14
CA GLU A 112 17.73 17.50 16.80
C GLU A 112 16.61 17.30 15.76
N LEU A 113 16.74 17.94 14.59
CA LEU A 113 15.78 17.79 13.49
C LEU A 113 15.84 16.37 12.92
N CYS A 114 17.02 15.89 12.57
CA CYS A 114 17.21 14.53 12.06
C CYS A 114 16.74 13.48 13.08
N SER A 115 17.07 13.65 14.36
CA SER A 115 16.62 12.73 15.41
C SER A 115 15.11 12.79 15.65
N SER A 116 14.48 13.96 15.55
CA SER A 116 13.01 14.10 15.68
C SER A 116 12.26 13.41 14.54
N VAL A 117 12.80 13.45 13.31
CA VAL A 117 12.23 12.76 12.14
C VAL A 117 12.47 11.25 12.26
N ALA A 118 13.68 10.83 12.64
CA ALA A 118 14.00 9.42 12.86
C ALA A 118 13.18 8.79 14.00
N ALA A 119 12.87 9.56 15.04
CA ALA A 119 12.02 9.12 16.16
C ALA A 119 10.52 9.16 15.85
N GLY A 120 10.11 9.69 14.68
CA GLY A 120 8.69 9.85 14.30
C GLY A 120 7.94 10.93 15.08
N LEU A 121 8.66 11.83 15.76
CA LEU A 121 8.08 13.01 16.41
C LEU A 121 7.65 14.05 15.36
N ALA A 122 8.48 14.23 14.33
CA ALA A 122 8.16 14.99 13.13
C ALA A 122 7.98 14.05 11.93
N ASP A 123 6.94 14.27 11.13
CA ASP A 123 6.68 13.49 9.91
C ASP A 123 7.35 14.11 8.67
N ALA A 124 7.69 15.40 8.73
CA ALA A 124 8.35 16.13 7.65
C ALA A 124 9.13 17.33 8.17
N SER A 125 10.13 17.79 7.41
CA SER A 125 10.87 19.02 7.67
C SER A 125 11.20 19.76 6.38
N ILE A 126 11.39 21.08 6.46
CA ILE A 126 11.84 21.91 5.34
C ILE A 126 13.29 22.32 5.62
N ILE A 127 14.20 21.91 4.73
CA ILE A 127 15.62 22.23 4.78
C ILE A 127 16.14 22.54 3.36
N ASP A 128 17.36 23.06 3.26
CA ASP A 128 18.01 23.26 1.96
C ASP A 128 18.24 21.92 1.25
N SER A 129 18.14 21.90 -0.08
CA SER A 129 18.38 20.71 -0.89
C SER A 129 19.79 20.14 -0.68
N SER A 130 20.81 21.01 -0.54
CA SER A 130 22.19 20.55 -0.34
C SER A 130 22.35 19.81 0.99
N SER A 131 21.74 20.33 2.06
CA SER A 131 21.78 19.68 3.37
C SER A 131 20.95 18.39 3.36
N ALA A 132 19.76 18.41 2.72
CA ALA A 132 18.91 17.22 2.60
C ALA A 132 19.60 16.06 1.89
N GLU A 133 20.27 16.34 0.78
CA GLU A 133 21.02 15.33 0.03
C GLU A 133 22.19 14.77 0.85
N TYR A 134 22.88 15.62 1.62
CA TYR A 134 23.95 15.17 2.51
C TYR A 134 23.45 14.23 3.62
N TYR A 135 22.28 14.50 4.19
CA TYR A 135 21.70 13.64 5.24
C TYR A 135 21.06 12.35 4.71
N THR A 136 20.76 12.29 3.40
CA THR A 136 20.03 11.15 2.80
C THR A 136 20.94 10.18 2.02
N ASN A 137 22.12 10.63 1.58
CA ASN A 137 23.14 9.78 0.92
C ASN A 137 24.10 9.14 1.92
#